data_AF-H6U5A7-F1
#
_entry.id   AF-H6U5A7-F1
#
_cell.length_a   1.000
_cell.length_b   1.000
_cell.length_c   1.000
_cell.angle_alpha   90.00
_cell.angle_beta   90.00
_cell.angle_gamma   90.00
#
_symmetry.space_group_name_H-M   'P 1'
#
loop_
_entity.id
_entity.type
_entity.pdbx_description
1 polymer ?
#
loop_
_entity_poly.entity_id
_entity_poly.type
_entity_poly.pdbx_seq_one_letter_code
_entity_poly.pdbx_strand_id
1 'polypeptide(L)'
;YPTTEQLSTLELDAATLDSEGRCVILEFPAFVLLGLYCPANRDESRDSFRQGFLDLMDARIRNLVAMGKRVFVTGDLNISRGEIDAAHASEAIRKGTTTEGEFISAPARRLFNQLVYSGKVIGERDEGREQPALFDICRSFHPNRRGMYTCWEQKINARPGN
;
A
#
# COMPACT_ATOMS: atom_id res chain seq x y z
N TYR A 1 -10.46 -2.76 14.99
CA TYR A 1 -9.89 -1.40 15.05
C TYR A 1 -8.50 -1.45 15.68
N PRO A 2 -7.60 -0.49 15.41
CA PRO A 2 -6.29 -0.43 16.07
C PRO A 2 -6.41 -0.44 17.59
N THR A 3 -5.56 -1.22 18.28
CA THR A 3 -5.51 -1.29 19.75
C THR A 3 -4.74 -0.11 20.33
N THR A 4 -4.91 0.16 21.63
CA THR A 4 -4.12 1.20 22.32
C THR A 4 -2.61 0.97 22.18
N GLU A 5 -2.18 -0.29 22.22
CA GLU A 5 -0.78 -0.67 22.01
C GLU A 5 -0.31 -0.29 20.60
N GLN A 6 -1.07 -0.64 19.55
CA GLN A 6 -0.75 -0.26 18.17
C GLN A 6 -0.78 1.26 17.93
N LEU A 7 -1.60 1.99 18.67
CA LEU A 7 -1.61 3.46 18.62
C LEU A 7 -0.39 4.06 19.31
N SER A 8 0.13 3.42 20.35
CA SER A 8 1.28 3.90 21.13
C SER A 8 2.62 3.78 20.40
N THR A 9 2.69 2.97 19.34
CA THR A 9 3.91 2.81 18.52
C THR A 9 4.05 3.88 17.44
N LEU A 10 3.05 4.75 17.25
CA LEU A 10 3.06 5.77 16.21
C LEU A 10 3.81 7.01 16.66
N GLU A 11 4.55 7.63 15.73
CA GLU A 11 5.21 8.92 15.97
C GLU A 11 4.19 10.07 16.06
N LEU A 12 3.10 10.00 15.30
CA LEU A 12 2.02 10.98 15.27
C LEU A 12 0.76 10.40 15.91
N ASP A 13 0.00 11.26 16.59
CA ASP A 13 -1.25 10.85 17.21
C ASP A 13 -2.32 10.49 16.15
N ALA A 14 -3.30 9.67 16.57
CA ALA A 14 -4.33 9.18 15.69
C ALA A 14 -5.23 10.29 15.12
N ALA A 15 -5.46 11.38 15.87
CA ALA A 15 -6.29 12.48 15.39
C ALA A 15 -5.58 13.27 14.29
N THR A 16 -4.27 13.45 14.41
CA THR A 16 -3.44 14.03 13.33
C THR A 16 -3.51 13.17 12.08
N LEU A 17 -3.33 11.85 12.19
CA LEU A 17 -3.37 10.95 11.03
C LEU A 17 -4.76 10.87 10.36
N ASP A 18 -5.85 11.08 11.12
CA ASP A 18 -7.23 11.07 10.63
C ASP A 18 -7.74 12.46 10.18
N SER A 19 -6.95 13.52 10.38
CA SER A 19 -7.38 14.92 10.17
C SER A 19 -7.65 15.32 8.71
N GLU A 20 -7.24 14.50 7.74
CA GLU A 20 -7.28 14.84 6.30
C GLU A 20 -8.41 14.14 5.52
N GLY A 21 -9.29 13.39 6.19
CA GLY A 21 -10.44 12.74 5.54
C GLY A 21 -10.04 11.68 4.49
N ARG A 22 -8.92 11.00 4.72
CA ARG A 22 -8.30 10.06 3.76
C ARG A 22 -8.87 8.64 3.80
N CYS A 23 -9.80 8.36 4.71
CA CYS A 23 -10.38 7.03 4.89
C CYS A 23 -11.88 7.15 5.16
N VAL A 24 -12.66 6.36 4.43
CA VAL A 24 -14.07 6.11 4.76
C VAL A 24 -14.27 4.61 4.93
N ILE A 25 -15.02 4.22 5.96
CA ILE A 25 -15.29 2.82 6.26
C ILE A 25 -16.80 2.60 6.28
N LEU A 26 -17.26 1.66 5.47
CA LEU A 26 -18.66 1.23 5.42
C LEU A 26 -18.74 -0.24 5.81
N GLU A 27 -19.55 -0.55 6.81
CA GLU A 27 -19.83 -1.93 7.22
C GLU A 27 -21.17 -2.39 6.67
N PHE A 28 -21.13 -3.42 5.84
CA PHE A 28 -22.30 -4.13 5.32
C PHE A 28 -22.44 -5.47 6.03
N PRO A 29 -23.63 -6.11 6.01
CA PRO A 29 -23.82 -7.43 6.63
C PRO A 29 -22.82 -8.50 6.18
N ALA A 30 -22.34 -8.42 4.94
CA ALA A 30 -21.43 -9.41 4.36
C ALA A 30 -19.94 -9.03 4.39
N PHE A 31 -19.60 -7.73 4.43
CA PHE A 31 -18.22 -7.27 4.32
C PHE A 31 -18.05 -5.82 4.82
N VAL A 32 -16.80 -5.43 5.08
CA VAL A 32 -16.39 -4.07 5.39
C VAL A 32 -15.63 -3.50 4.20
N LEU A 33 -16.03 -2.32 3.73
CA LEU A 33 -15.36 -1.58 2.65
C LEU A 33 -14.55 -0.43 3.23
N LEU A 34 -13.25 -0.39 2.94
CA LEU A 34 -12.36 0.74 3.22
C LEU A 34 -12.09 1.46 1.90
N GLY A 35 -12.58 2.68 1.77
CA GLY A 35 -12.20 3.61 0.71
C GLY A 35 -11.04 4.50 1.19
N LEU A 36 -9.89 4.41 0.52
CA LEU A 36 -8.65 5.05 0.92
C LEU A 36 -8.12 6.06 -0.10
N TYR A 37 -7.52 7.12 0.40
CA TYR A 37 -6.63 8.00 -0.35
C TYR A 37 -5.33 8.20 0.42
N CYS A 38 -4.41 7.23 0.26
CA CYS A 38 -3.14 7.19 0.98
C CYS A 38 -2.26 8.40 0.61
N PRO A 39 -1.48 8.95 1.56
CA PRO A 39 -0.56 10.06 1.28
C PRO A 39 0.47 9.70 0.20
N ALA A 40 0.63 10.55 -0.81
CA ALA A 40 1.65 10.39 -1.85
C ALA A 40 3.06 10.69 -1.29
N ASN A 41 4.09 10.12 -1.92
CA ASN A 41 5.47 10.42 -1.61
C ASN A 41 5.85 11.69 -2.41
N ARG A 42 6.01 12.81 -1.72
CA ARG A 42 6.24 14.13 -2.34
C ARG A 42 7.37 14.91 -1.69
N ASP A 43 7.41 14.92 -0.36
CA ASP A 43 8.36 15.69 0.44
C ASP A 43 8.65 14.92 1.74
N GLU A 44 9.92 14.95 2.16
CA GLU A 44 10.43 14.27 3.35
C GLU A 44 9.74 14.77 4.63
N SER A 45 9.27 16.04 4.64
CA SER A 45 8.50 16.60 5.77
C SER A 45 7.20 15.84 6.09
N ARG A 46 6.74 14.98 5.18
CA ARG A 46 5.49 14.20 5.30
C ARG A 46 5.74 12.71 5.45
N ASP A 47 6.97 12.26 5.55
CA ASP A 47 7.30 10.83 5.61
C ASP A 47 6.72 10.17 6.87
N SER A 48 6.86 10.79 8.05
CA SER A 48 6.27 10.28 9.30
C SER A 48 4.74 10.17 9.20
N PHE A 49 4.08 11.15 8.56
CA PHE A 49 2.64 11.10 8.32
C PHE A 49 2.26 9.95 7.39
N ARG A 50 2.98 9.79 6.27
CA ARG A 50 2.73 8.73 5.31
C ARG A 50 2.93 7.36 5.95
N GLN A 51 4.04 7.17 6.67
CA GLN A 51 4.37 5.91 7.32
C GLN A 51 3.34 5.57 8.40
N GLY A 52 3.03 6.51 9.31
CA GLY A 52 2.02 6.30 10.35
C GLY A 52 0.63 6.01 9.79
N PHE A 53 0.24 6.66 8.68
CA PHE A 53 -1.02 6.36 8.00
C PHE A 53 -1.05 4.93 7.45
N LEU A 54 0.04 4.48 6.81
CA LEU A 54 0.13 3.13 6.25
C LEU A 54 0.18 2.05 7.34
N ASP A 55 0.87 2.30 8.45
CA ASP A 55 0.90 1.38 9.59
C ASP A 55 -0.48 1.25 10.25
N LEU A 56 -1.20 2.37 10.44
CA LEU A 56 -2.58 2.34 10.93
C LEU A 56 -3.54 1.63 9.98
N MET A 57 -3.37 1.84 8.68
CA MET A 57 -4.14 1.15 7.65
C MET A 57 -3.93 -0.37 7.74
N ASP A 58 -2.67 -0.83 7.76
CA ASP A 58 -2.30 -2.25 7.88
C ASP A 58 -2.87 -2.87 9.17
N ALA A 59 -2.65 -2.23 10.32
CA ALA A 59 -3.17 -2.67 11.61
C ALA A 59 -4.71 -2.78 11.59
N ARG A 60 -5.40 -1.78 11.04
CA ARG A 60 -6.87 -1.79 10.97
C ARG A 60 -7.39 -2.92 10.11
N ILE A 61 -6.79 -3.14 8.93
CA ILE A 61 -7.18 -4.23 8.03
C ILE A 61 -6.99 -5.58 8.71
N ARG A 62 -5.80 -5.82 9.29
CA ARG A 62 -5.47 -7.09 9.96
C ARG A 62 -6.41 -7.35 11.13
N ASN A 63 -6.70 -6.35 11.95
CA ASN A 63 -7.60 -6.51 13.09
C ASN A 63 -9.03 -6.84 12.63
N LEU A 64 -9.51 -6.22 11.54
CA LEU A 64 -10.83 -6.57 10.98
C LEU A 64 -10.87 -8.00 10.44
N VAL A 65 -9.83 -8.43 9.74
CA VAL A 65 -9.69 -9.82 9.25
C VAL A 65 -9.64 -10.81 10.42
N ALA A 66 -8.88 -10.50 11.47
CA ALA A 66 -8.80 -11.32 12.69
C ALA A 66 -10.14 -11.44 13.43
N MET A 67 -11.01 -10.44 13.31
CA MET A 67 -12.40 -10.48 13.80
C MET A 67 -13.34 -11.32 12.89
N GLY A 68 -12.81 -11.98 11.86
CA GLY A 68 -13.59 -12.78 10.90
C GLY A 68 -14.34 -11.95 9.86
N LYS A 69 -14.07 -10.65 9.75
CA LYS A 69 -14.72 -9.78 8.75
C LYS A 69 -14.09 -10.00 7.38
N ARG A 70 -14.92 -9.99 6.34
CA ARG A 70 -14.46 -9.89 4.95
C ARG A 70 -14.16 -8.43 4.65
N VAL A 71 -12.92 -8.13 4.26
CA VAL A 71 -12.46 -6.75 4.08
C VAL A 71 -12.18 -6.48 2.60
N PHE A 72 -12.77 -5.42 2.07
CA PHE A 72 -12.44 -4.87 0.76
C PHE A 72 -11.74 -3.54 0.94
N VAL A 73 -10.61 -3.37 0.26
CA VAL A 73 -9.86 -2.12 0.23
C VAL A 73 -9.88 -1.61 -1.19
N THR A 74 -10.25 -0.33 -1.35
CA THR A 74 -10.29 0.36 -2.65
C THR A 74 -9.81 1.79 -2.51
N GLY A 75 -9.51 2.43 -3.63
CA GLY A 75 -9.06 3.81 -3.71
C GLY A 75 -7.62 3.94 -4.21
N ASP A 76 -7.00 5.07 -3.92
CA ASP A 76 -5.64 5.36 -4.35
C ASP A 76 -4.66 5.14 -3.20
N LEU A 77 -3.89 4.05 -3.30
CA LEU A 77 -2.92 3.65 -2.31
C LEU A 77 -1.58 4.38 -2.44
N ASN A 78 -1.35 5.12 -3.55
CA ASN A 78 -0.08 5.78 -3.84
C ASN A 78 1.16 4.87 -3.68
N ILE A 79 0.98 3.59 -4.03
CA ILE A 79 1.99 2.52 -3.97
C ILE A 79 1.84 1.65 -5.23
N SER A 80 2.94 1.49 -5.97
CA SER A 80 3.07 0.45 -6.99
C SER A 80 3.74 -0.78 -6.38
N ARG A 81 3.14 -1.95 -6.57
CA ARG A 81 3.55 -3.19 -5.88
C ARG A 81 4.93 -3.70 -6.32
N GLY A 82 5.15 -3.78 -7.63
CA GLY A 82 6.40 -4.27 -8.21
C GLY A 82 6.75 -3.55 -9.51
N GLU A 83 7.84 -3.96 -10.14
CA GLU A 83 8.35 -3.35 -11.38
C GLU A 83 7.27 -3.29 -12.47
N ILE A 84 6.50 -4.37 -12.65
CA ILE A 84 5.44 -4.46 -13.68
C ILE A 84 4.33 -3.40 -13.51
N ASP A 85 4.20 -2.81 -12.33
CA ASP A 85 3.21 -1.78 -11.98
C ASP A 85 3.79 -0.36 -12.03
N ALA A 86 5.06 -0.19 -12.44
CA ALA A 86 5.75 1.09 -12.42
C ALA A 86 6.73 1.25 -13.59
N ALA A 87 6.30 1.96 -14.65
CA ALA A 87 7.13 2.21 -15.83
C ALA A 87 8.51 2.81 -15.50
N HIS A 88 8.57 3.75 -14.55
CA HIS A 88 9.83 4.37 -14.11
C HIS A 88 10.76 3.37 -13.40
N ALA A 89 10.19 2.37 -12.70
CA ALA A 89 10.96 1.33 -12.03
C ALA A 89 11.58 0.38 -13.05
N SER A 90 10.81 -0.04 -14.05
CA SER A 90 11.33 -0.86 -15.17
C SER A 90 12.49 -0.17 -15.88
N GLU A 91 12.35 1.13 -16.14
CA GLU A 91 13.41 1.89 -16.80
C GLU A 91 14.66 2.06 -15.92
N ALA A 92 14.49 2.31 -14.62
CA ALA A 92 15.59 2.42 -13.66
C ALA A 92 16.35 1.08 -13.51
N ILE A 93 15.63 -0.04 -13.44
CA ILE A 93 16.21 -1.38 -13.38
C ILE A 93 16.98 -1.69 -14.67
N ARG A 94 16.39 -1.38 -15.84
CA ARG A 94 17.05 -1.54 -17.14
C ARG A 94 18.35 -0.74 -17.24
N LYS A 95 18.39 0.45 -16.65
CA LYS A 95 19.58 1.32 -16.59
C LYS A 95 20.57 0.93 -15.49
N GLY A 96 20.23 -0.03 -14.63
CA GLY A 96 21.06 -0.44 -13.50
C GLY A 96 21.17 0.61 -12.39
N THR A 97 20.26 1.59 -12.32
CA THR A 97 20.27 2.61 -11.26
C THR A 97 19.56 2.16 -9.99
N THR A 98 18.80 1.07 -10.07
CA THR A 98 18.22 0.37 -8.92
C THR A 98 18.02 -1.10 -9.27
N THR A 99 17.77 -1.95 -8.27
CA THR A 99 17.37 -3.35 -8.46
C THR A 99 15.89 -3.57 -8.14
N GLU A 100 15.32 -4.67 -8.64
CA GLU A 100 13.97 -5.07 -8.26
C GLU A 100 13.83 -5.23 -6.73
N GLY A 101 14.86 -5.80 -6.09
CA GLY A 101 14.91 -6.00 -4.64
C GLY A 101 14.86 -4.69 -3.85
N GLU A 102 15.65 -3.69 -4.24
CA GLU A 102 15.62 -2.35 -3.65
C GLU A 102 14.25 -1.69 -3.84
N PHE A 103 13.71 -1.77 -5.06
CA PHE A 103 12.42 -1.16 -5.38
C PHE A 103 11.29 -1.68 -4.50
N ILE A 104 11.16 -3.02 -4.37
CA ILE A 104 10.09 -3.62 -3.56
C ILE A 104 10.34 -3.52 -2.05
N SER A 105 11.58 -3.31 -1.63
CA SER A 105 11.95 -3.20 -0.21
C SER A 105 11.77 -1.78 0.36
N ALA A 106 11.48 -0.78 -0.48
CA ALA A 106 11.12 0.56 -0.02
C ALA A 106 9.96 0.49 1.00
N PRO A 107 9.96 1.26 2.11
CA PRO A 107 9.09 1.02 3.27
C PRO A 107 7.60 0.80 2.94
N ALA A 108 7.02 1.70 2.14
CA ALA A 108 5.61 1.59 1.74
C ALA A 108 5.31 0.35 0.88
N ARG A 109 6.25 -0.04 -0.01
CA ARG A 109 6.12 -1.22 -0.86
C ARG A 109 6.35 -2.51 -0.09
N ARG A 110 7.28 -2.53 0.86
CA ARG A 110 7.50 -3.66 1.74
C ARG A 110 6.26 -3.94 2.58
N LEU A 111 5.67 -2.90 3.19
CA LEU A 111 4.41 -3.01 3.92
C LEU A 111 3.28 -3.54 3.02
N PHE A 112 3.10 -2.96 1.83
CA PHE A 112 2.09 -3.42 0.88
C PHE A 112 2.28 -4.88 0.44
N ASN A 113 3.52 -5.28 0.11
CA ASN A 113 3.83 -6.66 -0.29
C ASN A 113 3.63 -7.67 0.85
N GLN A 114 3.78 -7.26 2.12
CA GLN A 114 3.42 -8.11 3.25
C GLN A 114 1.92 -8.23 3.47
N LEU A 115 1.16 -7.20 3.11
CA LEU A 115 -0.29 -7.18 3.25
C LEU A 115 -0.99 -8.13 2.25
N VAL A 116 -0.43 -8.28 1.04
CA VAL A 116 -1.07 -9.06 -0.04
C VAL A 116 -0.50 -10.48 -0.23
N TYR A 117 -1.36 -11.46 -0.51
CA TYR A 117 -0.97 -12.89 -0.61
C TYR A 117 0.08 -13.20 -1.68
N SER A 118 0.07 -12.48 -2.80
CA SER A 118 1.03 -12.70 -3.88
C SER A 118 2.25 -11.77 -3.79
N GLY A 119 2.31 -10.92 -2.75
CA GLY A 119 3.36 -9.92 -2.60
C GLY A 119 4.74 -10.53 -2.42
N LYS A 120 5.75 -9.88 -3.01
CA LYS A 120 7.14 -10.33 -2.94
C LYS A 120 7.84 -9.58 -1.81
N VAL A 121 8.39 -10.32 -0.85
CA VAL A 121 9.13 -9.79 0.30
C VAL A 121 10.55 -10.32 0.22
N ILE A 122 11.54 -9.43 0.33
CA ILE A 122 12.96 -9.82 0.43
C ILE A 122 13.32 -10.02 1.90
N GLY A 123 13.93 -11.16 2.21
CA GLY A 123 14.23 -11.57 3.59
C GLY A 123 12.99 -12.08 4.33
N GLU A 124 13.10 -12.11 5.66
CA GLU A 124 12.00 -12.48 6.55
C GLU A 124 10.87 -11.45 6.49
N ARG A 125 9.65 -11.89 6.84
CA ARG A 125 8.53 -10.96 7.07
C ARG A 125 8.70 -10.26 8.41
N ASP A 126 8.20 -9.04 8.49
CA ASP A 126 8.20 -8.24 9.72
C ASP A 126 7.29 -8.90 10.77
N GLU A 127 7.64 -8.69 12.04
CA GLU A 127 6.84 -9.16 13.17
C GLU A 127 5.39 -8.63 13.10
N GLY A 128 4.42 -9.52 13.32
CA GLY A 128 2.99 -9.24 13.19
C GLY A 128 2.47 -9.16 11.75
N ARG A 129 3.35 -9.36 10.76
CA ARG A 129 3.06 -9.34 9.32
C ARG A 129 3.43 -10.64 8.61
N GLU A 130 3.62 -11.72 9.36
CA GLU A 130 4.01 -13.04 8.88
C GLU A 130 3.00 -13.62 7.90
N GLN A 131 1.71 -13.37 8.16
CA GLN A 131 0.62 -13.78 7.27
C GLN A 131 0.08 -12.59 6.46
N PRO A 132 -0.15 -12.75 5.15
CA PRO A 132 -0.87 -11.74 4.37
C PRO A 132 -2.35 -11.70 4.77
N ALA A 133 -3.00 -10.56 4.56
CA ALA A 133 -4.41 -10.36 4.90
C ALA A 133 -5.32 -10.14 3.69
N LEU A 134 -4.78 -9.70 2.55
CA LEU A 134 -5.57 -9.30 1.37
C LEU A 134 -5.14 -9.99 0.08
N PHE A 135 -6.05 -10.08 -0.88
CA PHE A 135 -5.75 -10.47 -2.25
C PHE A 135 -5.75 -9.25 -3.17
N ASP A 136 -4.73 -9.15 -4.02
CA ASP A 136 -4.71 -8.20 -5.14
C ASP A 136 -5.57 -8.78 -6.27
N ILE A 137 -6.82 -8.32 -6.37
CA ILE A 137 -7.80 -8.83 -7.33
C ILE A 137 -7.30 -8.64 -8.78
N CYS A 138 -6.74 -7.47 -9.09
CA CYS A 138 -6.25 -7.14 -10.42
C CYS A 138 -5.18 -8.13 -10.89
N ARG A 139 -4.15 -8.34 -10.05
CA ARG A 139 -3.06 -9.28 -10.37
C ARG A 139 -3.47 -10.75 -10.23
N SER A 140 -4.54 -11.06 -9.50
CA SER A 140 -5.10 -12.42 -9.47
C SER A 140 -5.70 -12.82 -10.82
N PHE A 141 -6.35 -11.90 -11.54
CA PHE A 141 -6.89 -12.15 -12.89
C PHE A 141 -5.91 -11.85 -14.02
N HIS A 142 -4.95 -10.96 -13.80
CA HIS A 142 -4.00 -10.51 -14.81
C HIS A 142 -2.54 -10.52 -14.31
N PRO A 143 -2.01 -11.71 -13.95
CA PRO A 143 -0.70 -11.81 -13.27
C PRO A 143 0.45 -11.24 -14.10
N ASN A 144 0.43 -11.44 -15.42
CA ASN A 144 1.55 -11.10 -16.32
C ASN A 144 1.26 -9.92 -17.26
N ARG A 145 0.07 -9.30 -17.17
CA ARG A 145 -0.33 -8.23 -18.11
C ARG A 145 0.45 -6.94 -17.80
N ARG A 146 1.26 -6.50 -18.75
CA ARG A 146 2.02 -5.23 -18.66
C ARG A 146 1.15 -4.04 -19.07
N GLY A 147 1.59 -2.82 -18.73
CA GLY A 147 0.93 -1.57 -19.13
C GLY A 147 -0.36 -1.24 -18.38
N MET A 148 -0.65 -1.93 -17.27
CA MET A 148 -1.86 -1.70 -16.44
C MET A 148 -1.68 -0.54 -15.46
N TYR A 149 -1.13 0.58 -15.90
CA TYR A 149 -0.93 1.75 -15.04
C TYR A 149 -2.24 2.51 -14.81
N THR A 150 -2.35 3.17 -13.65
CA THR A 150 -3.55 3.92 -13.24
C THR A 150 -3.29 5.41 -12.99
N CYS A 151 -2.02 5.83 -13.04
CA CYS A 151 -1.58 7.20 -12.81
C CYS A 151 -0.44 7.57 -13.78
N TRP A 152 -0.47 8.79 -14.31
CA TRP A 152 0.51 9.29 -15.28
C TRP A 152 0.98 10.69 -14.89
N GLU A 153 2.29 10.93 -14.98
CA GLU A 153 2.86 12.25 -14.75
C GLU A 153 2.43 13.22 -15.87
N GLN A 154 1.78 14.31 -15.47
CA GLN A 154 1.21 15.28 -16.41
C GLN A 154 2.27 16.22 -16.97
N LYS A 155 3.30 16.58 -16.20
CA LYS A 155 4.34 17.53 -16.62
C LYS A 155 5.12 17.06 -17.86
N ILE A 156 5.28 15.74 -18.00
CA ILE A 156 5.98 15.13 -19.15
C ILE A 156 5.00 14.51 -20.15
N ASN A 157 3.69 14.74 -19.99
CA ASN A 157 2.64 14.11 -20.79
C ASN A 157 2.85 12.59 -20.95
N ALA A 158 2.98 11.87 -19.83
CA ALA A 158 3.36 10.44 -19.86
C ALA A 158 2.27 9.52 -20.45
N ARG A 159 1.02 9.97 -20.56
CA ARG A 159 -0.14 9.13 -20.91
C ARG A 159 -0.07 8.49 -22.30
N PRO A 160 0.38 9.17 -23.37
CA PRO A 160 0.48 8.56 -24.70
C PRO A 160 1.60 7.50 -24.82
N GLY A 161 2.51 7.40 -23.86
CA GLY A 161 3.63 6.44 -23.87
C GLY A 161 3.29 5.04 -23.36
N ASN A 162 1.99 4.72 -23.21
CA ASN A 162 1.49 3.44 -22.72
C ASN A 162 1.44 2.34 -23.78
#